data_AF-A0A955XE94-F1
#
_entry.id   AF-A0A955XE94-F1
#
_cell.length_a   1.000
_cell.length_b   1.000
_cell.length_c   1.000
_cell.angle_alpha   90.00
_cell.angle_beta   90.00
_cell.angle_gamma   90.00
#
_symmetry.space_group_name_H-M   'P 1'
#
loop_
_entity.id
_entity.type
_entity.pdbx_description
1 polymer ?
#
loop_
_entity_poly.entity_id
_entity_poly.type
_entity_poly.pdbx_seq_one_letter_code
_entity_poly.pdbx_strand_id
1 'polypeptide(L)'
;MLLGLIVGVGSASAAPDPIGAKRCGACHEREYADWKASPHAQALARLSTPKQRDPVCRSCHTTAPTSADPDLAGVQCESCHGLGSLYAPEYVMKDEKLRKLLGLEKVTAATCQGCHDGDTPSTRKFDFEAWVKLVNHGASAEGEGS
;
A
#
# COMPACT_ATOMS: atom_id res chain seq x y z
N MET A 1 43.50 25.79 -23.81
CA MET A 1 43.05 24.70 -22.91
C MET A 1 41.59 24.97 -22.56
N LEU A 2 40.63 24.45 -23.35
CA LEU A 2 39.21 24.58 -23.03
C LEU A 2 38.83 23.46 -22.05
N LEU A 3 38.63 23.80 -20.77
CA LEU A 3 37.95 22.92 -19.84
C LEU A 3 36.44 22.99 -20.14
N GLY A 4 35.93 21.95 -20.81
CA GLY A 4 34.49 21.75 -20.98
C GLY A 4 33.87 21.30 -19.64
N LEU A 5 32.93 22.09 -19.12
CA LEU A 5 32.11 21.73 -17.98
C LEU A 5 31.00 20.79 -18.46
N ILE A 6 31.11 19.50 -18.16
CA ILE A 6 30.04 18.53 -18.42
C ILE A 6 29.05 18.67 -17.26
N VAL A 7 27.93 19.36 -17.49
CA VAL A 7 26.80 19.38 -16.54
C VAL A 7 26.06 18.05 -16.69
N GLY A 8 26.28 17.14 -15.73
CA GLY A 8 25.55 15.88 -15.66
C GLY A 8 24.09 16.14 -15.31
N VAL A 9 23.18 15.91 -16.24
CA VAL A 9 21.74 15.91 -15.98
C VAL A 9 21.40 14.58 -15.32
N GLY A 10 21.30 14.57 -13.99
CA GLY A 10 20.80 13.43 -13.25
C GLY A 10 19.29 13.32 -13.44
N SER A 11 18.83 12.34 -14.21
CA SER A 11 17.42 11.94 -14.22
C SER A 11 17.12 11.23 -12.90
N ALA A 12 16.55 11.94 -11.94
CA ALA A 12 15.91 11.30 -10.81
C ALA A 12 14.64 10.60 -11.33
N SER A 13 14.68 9.28 -11.51
CA SER A 13 13.44 8.49 -11.52
C SER A 13 12.80 8.70 -10.16
N ALA A 14 11.73 9.49 -10.11
CA ALA A 14 10.90 9.57 -8.91
C ALA A 14 10.39 8.16 -8.62
N ALA A 15 10.74 7.62 -7.46
CA ALA A 15 10.12 6.40 -6.97
C ALA A 15 8.61 6.64 -6.86
N PRO A 16 7.76 5.63 -7.10
CA PRO A 16 6.32 5.82 -6.96
C PRO A 16 5.99 6.24 -5.52
N ASP A 17 5.14 7.24 -5.36
CA ASP A 17 4.61 7.71 -4.08
C ASP A 17 3.25 7.07 -3.74
N PRO A 18 2.91 7.00 -2.43
CA PRO A 18 1.57 6.67 -1.99
C PRO A 18 0.57 7.79 -2.34
N ILE A 19 -0.61 7.44 -2.84
CA ILE A 19 -1.69 8.38 -3.18
C ILE A 19 -2.92 8.25 -2.28
N GLY A 20 -2.96 7.23 -1.42
CA GLY A 20 -4.02 7.00 -0.44
C GLY A 20 -5.23 6.29 -1.01
N ALA A 21 -5.89 5.48 -0.16
CA ALA A 21 -7.00 4.63 -0.55
C ALA A 21 -8.20 5.40 -1.14
N LYS A 22 -8.40 6.65 -0.72
CA LYS A 22 -9.47 7.51 -1.24
C LYS A 22 -9.34 7.76 -2.75
N ARG A 23 -8.12 7.83 -3.29
CA ARG A 23 -7.90 7.98 -4.74
C ARG A 23 -8.30 6.71 -5.48
N CYS A 24 -7.94 5.54 -4.96
CA CYS A 24 -8.34 4.24 -5.50
C CYS A 24 -9.88 4.09 -5.48
N GLY A 25 -10.50 4.52 -4.39
CA GLY A 25 -11.96 4.46 -4.19
C GLY A 25 -12.78 5.35 -5.12
N ALA A 26 -12.17 6.24 -5.89
CA ALA A 26 -12.88 7.00 -6.93
C ALA A 26 -13.31 6.11 -8.11
N CYS A 27 -12.67 4.96 -8.32
CA CYS A 27 -13.06 3.97 -9.33
C CYS A 27 -13.40 2.60 -8.71
N HIS A 28 -12.82 2.27 -7.55
CA HIS A 28 -12.99 1.01 -6.83
C HIS A 28 -13.82 1.20 -5.56
N GLU A 29 -15.06 1.66 -5.72
CA GLU A 29 -15.92 2.07 -4.59
C GLU A 29 -16.19 0.92 -3.60
N ARG A 30 -16.41 -0.28 -4.11
CA ARG A 30 -16.68 -1.48 -3.30
C ARG A 30 -15.46 -1.89 -2.48
N GLU A 31 -14.32 -2.04 -3.14
CA GLU A 31 -13.06 -2.42 -2.50
C GLU A 31 -12.65 -1.37 -1.46
N TYR A 32 -12.87 -0.09 -1.76
CA TYR A 32 -12.65 1.00 -0.82
C TYR A 32 -13.57 0.93 0.38
N ALA A 33 -14.85 0.60 0.21
CA ALA A 33 -15.78 0.40 1.32
C ALA A 33 -15.35 -0.77 2.23
N ASP A 34 -14.95 -1.90 1.63
CA ASP A 34 -14.43 -3.07 2.35
C ASP A 34 -13.16 -2.71 3.14
N TRP A 35 -12.20 -2.03 2.48
CA TRP A 35 -10.99 -1.53 3.13
C TRP A 35 -11.32 -0.61 4.29
N LYS A 36 -12.21 0.37 4.09
CA LYS A 36 -12.57 1.37 5.10
C LYS A 36 -13.19 0.75 6.35
N ALA A 37 -13.91 -0.36 6.20
CA ALA A 37 -14.47 -1.13 7.31
C ALA A 37 -13.43 -2.03 8.02
N SER A 38 -12.29 -2.30 7.37
CA SER A 38 -11.28 -3.22 7.88
C SER A 38 -10.45 -2.66 9.05
N PRO A 39 -9.80 -3.53 9.84
CA PRO A 39 -8.79 -3.11 10.82
C PRO A 39 -7.60 -2.35 10.22
N HIS A 40 -7.26 -2.59 8.95
CA HIS A 40 -6.10 -1.97 8.28
C HIS A 40 -6.28 -0.47 8.07
N ALA A 41 -7.49 -0.02 7.68
CA ALA A 41 -7.81 1.41 7.61
C ALA A 41 -7.67 2.12 8.97
N GLN A 42 -7.84 1.39 10.07
CA GLN A 42 -7.77 1.91 11.43
C GLN A 42 -6.45 1.60 12.14
N ALA A 43 -5.48 0.96 11.46
CA ALA A 43 -4.32 0.36 12.09
C ALA A 43 -3.52 1.36 12.94
N LEU A 44 -3.22 2.54 12.39
CA LEU A 44 -2.50 3.59 13.11
C LEU A 44 -3.31 4.14 14.30
N ALA A 45 -4.60 4.42 14.09
CA ALA A 45 -5.47 5.01 15.11
C ALA A 45 -5.67 4.09 16.33
N ARG A 46 -5.50 2.77 16.18
CA ARG A 46 -5.58 1.79 17.28
C ARG A 46 -4.34 1.78 18.18
N LEU A 47 -3.25 2.42 17.78
CA LEU A 47 -2.07 2.59 18.63
C LEU A 47 -2.27 3.74 19.63
N SER A 48 -1.55 3.69 20.75
CA SER A 48 -1.43 4.86 21.64
C SER A 48 -0.72 6.01 20.94
N THR A 49 -1.02 7.26 21.31
CA THR A 49 -0.41 8.45 20.70
C THR A 49 1.12 8.46 20.66
N PRO A 50 1.86 7.95 21.67
CA PRO A 50 3.31 7.78 21.54
C PRO A 50 3.70 6.80 20.42
N LYS A 51 3.04 5.64 20.34
CA LYS A 51 3.32 4.61 19.32
C LYS A 51 2.93 5.03 17.91
N GLN A 52 1.91 5.89 17.76
CA GLN A 52 1.55 6.46 16.45
C GLN A 52 2.68 7.29 15.81
N ARG A 53 3.62 7.79 16.62
CA ARG A 53 4.77 8.60 16.20
C ARG A 53 6.08 7.79 16.15
N ASP A 54 6.06 6.56 16.64
CA ASP A 54 7.23 5.69 16.67
C ASP A 54 7.49 5.13 15.25
N PRO A 55 8.65 5.40 14.63
CA PRO A 55 8.97 4.90 13.30
C PRO A 55 8.86 3.37 13.16
N VAL A 56 9.17 2.63 14.22
CA VAL A 56 9.09 1.15 14.24
C VAL A 56 7.64 0.69 14.20
N CYS A 57 6.74 1.38 14.89
CA CYS A 57 5.32 1.04 14.82
C CYS A 57 4.71 1.44 13.47
N ARG A 58 5.17 2.57 12.93
CA ARG A 58 4.65 3.13 11.67
C ARG A 58 5.04 2.31 10.44
N SER A 59 6.12 1.52 10.47
CA SER A 59 6.50 0.64 9.36
C SER A 59 5.42 -0.39 9.00
N CYS A 60 4.58 -0.79 9.97
CA CYS A 60 3.49 -1.74 9.76
C CYS A 60 2.10 -1.11 9.90
N HIS A 61 1.96 0.00 10.63
CA HIS A 61 0.66 0.61 10.90
C HIS A 61 0.29 1.76 9.95
N THR A 62 1.15 2.11 8.99
CA THR A 62 0.80 3.02 7.89
C THR A 62 1.59 2.70 6.63
N THR A 63 1.00 2.98 5.46
CA THR A 63 1.71 2.91 4.16
C THR A 63 2.73 4.04 4.00
N ALA A 64 2.52 5.18 4.65
CA ALA A 64 3.37 6.36 4.53
C ALA A 64 4.02 6.69 5.89
N PRO A 65 5.04 5.93 6.34
CA PRO A 65 5.60 6.05 7.68
C PRO A 65 6.23 7.42 7.96
N THR A 66 6.64 8.16 6.94
CA THR A 66 7.21 9.51 7.08
C THR A 66 6.18 10.63 6.89
N SER A 67 4.96 10.32 6.45
CA SER A 67 3.93 11.33 6.17
C SER A 67 3.13 11.70 7.41
N ALA A 68 2.83 13.00 7.54
CA ALA A 68 1.88 13.53 8.51
C ALA A 68 0.47 13.72 7.94
N ASP A 69 0.24 13.36 6.67
CA ASP A 69 -1.06 13.48 6.01
C ASP A 69 -2.08 12.51 6.65
N PRO A 70 -3.18 13.01 7.23
CA PRO A 70 -4.22 12.15 7.80
C PRO A 70 -4.89 11.25 6.75
N ASP A 71 -4.92 11.64 5.47
CA ASP A 71 -5.50 10.82 4.40
C ASP A 71 -4.61 9.60 4.04
N LEU A 72 -3.35 9.59 4.51
CA LEU A 72 -2.41 8.46 4.39
C LEU A 72 -2.25 7.66 5.69
N ALA A 73 -3.04 7.99 6.73
CA ALA A 73 -3.00 7.28 8.00
C ALA A 73 -3.59 5.86 7.89
N GLY A 74 -2.95 4.89 8.55
CA GLY A 74 -3.35 3.49 8.44
C GLY A 74 -2.75 2.78 7.22
N VAL A 75 -2.98 1.47 7.15
CA VAL A 75 -2.51 0.61 6.05
C VAL A 75 -3.44 0.81 4.85
N GLN A 76 -2.96 1.50 3.82
CA GLN A 76 -3.68 1.84 2.59
C GLN A 76 -3.72 0.66 1.61
N CYS A 77 -4.47 0.80 0.51
CA CYS A 77 -4.48 -0.16 -0.60
C CYS A 77 -3.06 -0.51 -1.09
N GLU A 78 -2.19 0.48 -1.08
CA GLU A 78 -0.86 0.44 -1.67
C GLU A 78 0.15 -0.37 -0.85
N SER A 79 -0.15 -0.66 0.42
CA SER A 79 0.62 -1.65 1.18
C SER A 79 0.45 -3.08 0.67
N CYS A 80 -0.61 -3.35 -0.09
CA CYS A 80 -0.87 -4.66 -0.69
C CYS A 80 -0.64 -4.68 -2.21
N HIS A 81 -1.00 -3.59 -2.88
CA HIS A 81 -1.05 -3.49 -4.35
C HIS A 81 0.11 -2.71 -4.98
N GLY A 82 1.11 -2.30 -4.19
CA GLY A 82 2.19 -1.41 -4.62
C GLY A 82 1.79 0.07 -4.58
N LEU A 83 2.76 0.97 -4.75
CA LEU A 83 2.56 2.42 -4.65
C LEU A 83 1.91 2.98 -5.92
N GLY A 84 0.80 3.70 -5.77
CA GLY A 84 -0.20 3.93 -6.82
C GLY A 84 0.01 5.13 -7.71
N SER A 85 0.94 6.04 -7.39
CA SER A 85 1.14 7.29 -8.15
C SER A 85 1.35 7.11 -9.66
N LEU A 86 1.95 5.98 -10.09
CA LEU A 86 2.22 5.73 -11.50
C LEU A 86 1.15 4.88 -12.20
N TYR A 87 0.41 4.04 -11.48
CA TYR A 87 -0.59 3.15 -12.09
C TYR A 87 -2.05 3.60 -11.92
N ALA A 88 -2.33 4.54 -11.02
CA ALA A 88 -3.67 5.06 -10.78
C ALA A 88 -4.31 5.84 -11.95
N PRO A 89 -3.57 6.50 -12.87
CA PRO A 89 -4.20 7.13 -14.03
C PRO A 89 -5.03 6.11 -14.83
N GLU A 90 -6.24 6.49 -15.20
CA GLU A 90 -7.23 5.58 -15.81
C GLU A 90 -6.69 4.85 -17.05
N TYR A 91 -5.97 5.56 -17.92
CA TYR A 91 -5.39 4.97 -19.13
C TYR A 91 -4.30 3.92 -18.82
N VAL A 92 -3.60 4.05 -17.68
CA VAL A 92 -2.65 3.04 -17.20
C VAL A 92 -3.42 1.87 -16.60
N MET A 93 -4.38 2.14 -15.71
CA MET A 93 -5.12 1.10 -15.01
C MET A 93 -5.92 0.18 -15.95
N LYS A 94 -6.37 0.72 -17.09
CA LYS A 94 -7.06 -0.04 -18.15
C LYS A 94 -6.13 -0.92 -19.00
N ASP A 95 -4.81 -0.69 -18.98
CA ASP A 95 -3.83 -1.51 -19.67
C ASP A 95 -3.10 -2.41 -18.66
N GLU A 96 -3.38 -3.71 -18.73
CA GLU A 96 -2.82 -4.69 -17.79
C GLU A 96 -1.29 -4.72 -17.80
N LYS A 97 -0.66 -4.59 -18.96
CA LYS A 97 0.80 -4.62 -19.06
C LYS A 97 1.38 -3.35 -18.46
N LEU A 98 0.76 -2.20 -18.74
CA LEU A 98 1.25 -0.91 -18.28
C LEU A 98 1.10 -0.76 -16.76
N ARG A 99 -0.04 -1.12 -16.17
CA ARG A 99 -0.22 -1.04 -14.71
C ARG A 99 0.74 -1.94 -13.95
N LYS A 100 1.01 -3.15 -14.45
CA LYS A 100 1.99 -4.08 -13.86
C LYS A 100 3.41 -3.53 -13.97
N LEU A 101 3.76 -2.99 -15.15
CA LEU A 101 5.07 -2.37 -15.37
C LEU A 101 5.30 -1.16 -14.45
N LEU A 102 4.23 -0.42 -14.15
CA LEU A 102 4.27 0.79 -13.32
C LEU A 102 3.99 0.54 -11.83
N GLY A 103 4.05 -0.72 -11.38
CA GLY A 103 4.12 -1.06 -9.96
C GLY A 103 2.83 -1.58 -9.33
N LEU A 104 1.78 -1.87 -10.11
CA LEU A 104 0.64 -2.63 -9.58
C LEU A 104 1.07 -4.08 -9.31
N GLU A 105 1.04 -4.47 -8.05
CA GLU A 105 1.46 -5.79 -7.60
C GLU A 105 0.27 -6.72 -7.35
N LYS A 106 0.50 -8.01 -7.58
CA LYS A 106 -0.42 -9.06 -7.15
C LYS A 106 -0.14 -9.39 -5.68
N VAL A 107 -1.20 -9.40 -4.87
CA VAL A 107 -1.11 -9.79 -3.46
C VAL A 107 -0.80 -11.28 -3.34
N THR A 108 0.15 -11.61 -2.46
CA THR A 108 0.49 -13.00 -2.10
C THR A 108 0.55 -13.14 -0.58
N ALA A 109 0.73 -14.37 -0.07
CA ALA A 109 0.94 -14.58 1.37
C ALA A 109 2.15 -13.78 1.91
N ALA A 110 3.19 -13.59 1.09
CA ALA A 110 4.37 -12.81 1.45
C ALA A 110 4.04 -11.33 1.71
N THR A 111 3.05 -10.78 1.00
CA THR A 111 2.56 -9.41 1.21
C THR A 111 2.08 -9.21 2.66
N CYS A 112 1.37 -10.19 3.20
CA CYS A 112 0.87 -10.15 4.58
C CYS A 112 2.00 -10.34 5.60
N GLN A 113 2.95 -11.23 5.30
CA GLN A 113 4.06 -11.57 6.17
C GLN A 113 5.07 -10.43 6.35
N GLY A 114 5.06 -9.41 5.48
CA GLY A 114 5.87 -8.20 5.68
C GLY A 114 5.58 -7.45 6.99
N CYS A 115 4.40 -7.67 7.58
CA CYS A 115 4.03 -7.15 8.91
C CYS A 115 3.58 -8.27 9.87
N HIS A 116 3.09 -9.39 9.34
CA HIS A 116 2.60 -10.53 10.11
C HIS A 116 3.54 -11.73 10.00
N ASP A 117 4.78 -11.54 10.44
CA ASP A 117 5.86 -12.53 10.41
C ASP A 117 5.88 -13.46 11.64
N GLY A 118 5.19 -13.08 12.72
CA GLY A 118 5.17 -13.80 13.99
C GLY A 118 6.13 -13.23 15.05
N ASP A 119 7.07 -12.38 14.65
CA ASP A 119 8.01 -11.68 15.52
C ASP A 119 7.53 -10.26 15.85
N THR A 120 6.72 -9.66 14.97
CA THR A 120 6.10 -8.36 15.18
C THR A 120 5.09 -8.43 16.34
N PRO A 121 5.19 -7.54 17.36
CA PRO A 121 4.28 -7.56 18.50
C PRO A 121 2.81 -7.42 18.08
N SER A 122 2.03 -8.46 18.36
CA SER A 122 0.60 -8.51 18.04
C SER A 122 -0.20 -9.03 19.23
N THR A 123 -1.44 -8.54 19.37
CA THR A 123 -2.40 -9.03 20.37
C THR A 123 -2.97 -10.40 20.02
N ARG A 124 -2.77 -10.87 18.78
CA ARG A 124 -3.22 -12.17 18.28
C ARG A 124 -2.16 -12.77 17.36
N LYS A 125 -1.96 -14.09 17.46
CA LYS A 125 -1.14 -14.81 16.49
C LYS A 125 -1.76 -14.69 15.10
N PHE A 126 -0.94 -14.47 14.08
CA PHE A 126 -1.39 -14.37 12.72
C PHE A 126 -1.91 -15.73 12.22
N ASP A 127 -3.09 -15.71 11.61
CA ASP A 127 -3.71 -16.84 10.93
C ASP A 127 -4.11 -16.37 9.53
N PHE A 128 -3.27 -16.69 8.54
CA PHE A 128 -3.45 -16.23 7.16
C PHE A 128 -4.81 -16.67 6.59
N GLU A 129 -5.15 -17.95 6.73
CA GLU A 129 -6.38 -18.54 6.18
C GLU A 129 -7.65 -17.91 6.77
N ALA A 130 -7.62 -17.54 8.05
CA ALA A 130 -8.73 -16.87 8.70
C ALA A 130 -8.78 -15.37 8.36
N TRP A 131 -7.63 -14.68 8.33
CA TRP A 131 -7.60 -13.21 8.27
C TRP A 131 -7.65 -12.67 6.85
N VAL A 132 -7.18 -13.41 5.85
CA VAL A 132 -7.28 -12.98 4.44
C VAL A 132 -8.74 -12.77 4.05
N LYS A 133 -9.67 -13.53 4.64
CA LYS A 133 -11.13 -13.40 4.45
C LYS A 133 -11.75 -12.12 5.02
N LEU A 134 -10.99 -11.38 5.84
CA LEU A 134 -11.43 -10.10 6.41
C LEU A 134 -10.98 -8.90 5.58
N VAL A 135 -10.07 -9.13 4.64
CA VAL A 135 -9.44 -8.10 3.81
C VAL A 135 -9.60 -8.37 2.31
N ASN A 136 -9.98 -9.58 1.91
CA ASN A 136 -10.34 -9.85 0.53
C ASN A 136 -11.59 -9.07 0.18
N HIS A 137 -11.56 -8.35 -0.94
CA HIS A 137 -12.63 -7.46 -1.36
C HIS A 137 -13.80 -8.21 -2.01
N GLY A 138 -14.25 -9.29 -1.36
CA GLY A 138 -15.28 -10.18 -1.86
C GLY A 138 -14.88 -11.05 -3.05
N ALA A 139 -13.58 -11.16 -3.37
CA ALA A 139 -13.07 -12.24 -4.22
C ALA A 139 -13.07 -13.54 -3.40
N SER A 140 -13.84 -14.54 -3.82
CA SER A 140 -13.65 -15.93 -3.39
C SER A 140 -12.18 -16.31 -3.60
N ALA A 141 -11.65 -17.22 -2.76
CA ALA A 141 -10.25 -17.68 -2.81
C ALA A 141 -9.83 -18.36 -4.14
N GLU A 142 -10.71 -18.34 -5.14
CA GLU A 142 -10.56 -18.95 -6.45
C GLU A 142 -10.93 -17.91 -7.52
N GLY A 143 -9.92 -17.35 -8.18
CA GLY A 143 -10.04 -16.85 -9.55
C GLY A 143 -10.27 -15.35 -9.75
N GLU A 144 -9.19 -14.58 -9.84
CA GLU A 144 -9.14 -13.39 -10.70
C GLU A 144 -8.67 -13.84 -12.08
N GLY A 145 -9.65 -14.07 -12.96
CA GLY A 145 -9.45 -14.36 -14.37
C GLY A 145 -10.55 -13.68 -15.17
N SER A 146 -10.33 -12.43 -15.54
CA SER A 146 -10.94 -11.72 -16.67
C SER A 146 -10.05 -10.54 -17.03
#